data_AF-A0A4Y2TZ73-F1
#
_entry.id   AF-A0A4Y2TZ73-F1
#
_cell.length_a   1.000
_cell.length_b   1.000
_cell.length_c   1.000
_cell.angle_alpha   90.00
_cell.angle_beta   90.00
_cell.angle_gamma   90.00
#
_symmetry.space_group_name_H-M   'P 1'
#
loop_
_entity.id
_entity.type
_entity.pdbx_description
1 polymer ?
#
loop_
_entity_poly.entity_id
_entity_poly.type
_entity_poly.pdbx_seq_one_letter_code
_entity_poly.pdbx_strand_id
1 'polypeptide(L)'
;MREEDDNFKIPIVLSYNHHVVKSLILYKYQELGHPGIQSLIVALRENYWILKSRRTIKKIIKTYIICQRFSVKQPEIPEGMLPEDRLKNASIVEVIGVDVAGPLIIKEIKKFWILIITCAVYRDVHLELLMSLSTDNFILALRRFIARRGRPSIIYSDNGTNFIGMDNSLKTINLRRLETSFTPIT
;
A
#
# COMPACT_ATOMS: atom_id res chain seq x y z
N MET A 1 43.89 32.91 -22.45
CA MET A 1 43.95 31.44 -22.51
C MET A 1 43.90 30.95 -21.07
N ARG A 2 43.00 30.02 -20.69
CA ARG A 2 43.06 29.45 -19.33
C ARG A 2 44.41 28.72 -19.22
N GLU A 3 45.20 29.05 -18.21
CA GLU A 3 46.35 28.22 -17.86
C GLU A 3 45.80 26.87 -17.40
N GLU A 4 46.03 25.84 -18.21
CA GLU A 4 45.62 24.49 -17.88
C GLU A 4 46.53 23.93 -16.80
N ASP A 5 45.91 23.40 -15.75
CA ASP A 5 46.57 22.79 -14.60
C ASP A 5 47.47 21.62 -15.05
N ASP A 6 48.64 21.45 -14.42
CA ASP A 6 49.61 20.45 -14.87
C ASP A 6 49.07 19.01 -14.75
N ASN A 7 48.14 18.79 -13.81
CA ASN A 7 47.41 17.54 -13.65
C ASN A 7 46.50 17.21 -14.85
N PHE A 8 46.02 18.21 -15.57
CA PHE A 8 45.21 17.99 -16.78
C PHE A 8 46.08 17.60 -17.97
N LYS A 9 47.28 18.20 -18.06
CA LYS A 9 48.27 17.88 -19.11
C LYS A 9 48.90 16.50 -18.90
N ILE A 10 49.13 16.12 -17.64
CA ILE A 10 49.79 14.86 -17.26
C ILE A 10 48.93 14.13 -16.22
N PRO A 11 47.80 13.53 -16.64
CA PRO A 11 46.87 12.92 -15.70
C PRO A 11 47.42 11.63 -15.10
N ILE A 12 47.11 11.39 -13.82
CA ILE A 12 47.50 10.17 -13.12
C ILE A 12 46.70 9.00 -13.69
N VAL A 13 47.38 8.02 -14.28
CA VAL A 13 46.74 6.83 -14.85
C VAL A 13 46.37 5.84 -13.75
N LEU A 14 45.09 5.49 -13.66
CA LEU A 14 44.57 4.57 -12.65
C LEU A 14 43.95 3.33 -13.29
N SER A 15 44.28 2.16 -12.71
CA SER A 15 43.65 0.89 -13.09
C SER A 15 42.20 0.83 -12.63
N TYR A 16 41.33 0.36 -13.52
CA TYR A 16 39.87 0.34 -13.32
C TYR A 16 39.40 -0.57 -12.17
N ASN A 17 40.21 -1.54 -11.75
CA ASN A 17 39.84 -2.56 -10.76
C ASN A 17 40.42 -2.27 -9.36
N HIS A 18 41.02 -1.11 -9.14
CA HIS A 18 41.61 -0.78 -7.86
C HIS A 18 40.57 -0.18 -6.89
N HIS A 19 40.65 -0.54 -5.60
CA HIS A 19 39.68 -0.08 -4.59
C HIS A 19 39.68 1.45 -4.43
N VAL A 20 40.85 2.10 -4.56
CA VAL A 20 40.98 3.58 -4.52
C VAL A 20 40.12 4.24 -5.59
N VAL A 21 40.03 3.67 -6.80
CA VAL A 21 39.21 4.22 -7.88
C VAL A 21 37.73 4.22 -7.49
N LYS A 22 37.27 3.18 -6.78
CA LYS A 22 35.89 3.12 -6.28
C LYS A 22 35.63 4.24 -5.27
N SER A 23 36.51 4.42 -4.29
CA SER A 23 36.38 5.46 -3.27
C SER A 23 36.46 6.86 -3.87
N LEU A 24 37.39 7.10 -4.80
CA LEU A 24 37.55 8.36 -5.52
C LEU A 24 36.29 8.71 -6.33
N ILE A 25 35.76 7.75 -7.09
CA ILE A 25 34.53 7.95 -7.88
C ILE A 25 33.37 8.30 -6.95
N LEU A 26 33.19 7.57 -5.84
CA LEU A 26 32.10 7.83 -4.90
C LEU A 26 32.24 9.19 -4.21
N TYR A 27 33.46 9.56 -3.82
CA TYR A 27 33.76 10.87 -3.23
C TYR A 27 33.37 12.01 -4.20
N LYS A 28 33.88 11.99 -5.44
CA LYS A 28 33.52 12.99 -6.45
C LYS A 28 32.05 12.95 -6.84
N TYR A 29 31.43 11.78 -6.83
CA TYR A 29 30.00 11.62 -7.12
C TYR A 29 29.11 12.27 -6.06
N GLN A 30 29.50 12.21 -4.79
CA GLN A 30 28.81 12.87 -3.68
C GLN A 30 29.09 14.37 -3.66
N GLU A 31 30.35 14.78 -3.86
CA GLU A 31 30.76 16.20 -3.90
C GLU A 31 29.99 16.99 -4.97
N LEU A 32 29.77 16.39 -6.14
CA LEU A 32 29.05 17.01 -7.27
C LEU A 32 27.52 16.82 -7.23
N GLY A 33 26.98 16.21 -6.18
CA GLY A 33 25.53 16.06 -6.00
C GLY A 33 24.86 15.08 -6.98
N HIS A 34 25.39 13.86 -7.13
CA HIS A 34 24.84 12.81 -7.99
C HIS A 34 24.74 13.17 -9.49
N PRO A 35 25.82 13.66 -10.11
CA PRO A 35 25.80 14.09 -11.50
C PRO A 35 25.54 12.94 -12.49
N GLY A 36 25.22 13.29 -13.73
CA GLY A 36 25.22 12.31 -14.83
C GLY A 36 26.60 11.68 -15.05
N ILE A 37 26.63 10.48 -15.65
CA ILE A 37 27.88 9.73 -15.90
C ILE A 37 28.90 10.57 -16.67
N GLN A 38 28.45 11.33 -17.68
CA GLN A 38 29.34 12.13 -18.52
C GLN A 38 30.00 13.27 -17.73
N SER A 39 29.24 13.99 -16.92
CA SER A 39 29.74 15.08 -16.09
C SER A 39 30.77 14.58 -15.07
N LEU A 40 30.53 13.40 -14.47
CA LEU A 40 31.48 12.78 -13.56
C LEU A 40 32.79 12.36 -14.26
N ILE A 41 32.71 11.88 -15.50
CA ILE A 41 33.92 11.55 -16.30
C ILE A 41 34.74 12.80 -16.56
N VAL A 42 34.09 13.91 -16.93
CA VAL A 42 34.77 15.19 -17.19
C VAL A 42 35.48 15.68 -15.93
N ALA A 43 34.77 15.72 -14.79
CA ALA A 43 35.36 16.14 -13.52
C ALA A 43 36.52 15.25 -13.05
N LEU A 44 36.44 13.93 -13.29
CA LEU A 44 37.54 13.02 -12.96
C LEU A 44 38.73 13.18 -13.91
N ARG A 45 38.50 13.52 -15.18
CA ARG A 45 39.55 13.72 -16.19
C ARG A 45 40.40 14.95 -15.97
N GLU A 46 39.95 15.90 -15.15
CA GLU A 46 40.76 17.05 -14.75
C GLU A 46 42.06 16.63 -14.04
N ASN A 47 42.05 15.49 -13.33
CA ASN A 47 43.19 15.04 -12.53
C ASN A 47 43.59 13.56 -12.78
N TYR A 48 42.68 12.73 -13.29
CA TYR A 48 42.87 11.28 -13.36
C TYR A 48 42.48 10.68 -14.71
N TRP A 49 43.32 9.79 -15.22
CA TRP A 49 43.02 8.95 -16.38
C TRP A 49 42.68 7.52 -15.94
N ILE A 50 41.40 7.29 -15.61
CA ILE A 50 40.91 5.97 -15.20
C ILE A 50 40.64 5.11 -16.45
N LEU A 51 41.31 3.96 -16.56
CA LEU A 51 41.05 3.00 -17.64
C LEU A 51 39.59 2.52 -17.60
N LYS A 52 38.94 2.35 -18.75
CA LYS A 52 37.52 1.90 -18.86
C LYS A 52 36.55 2.71 -17.96
N SER A 53 36.85 3.99 -17.68
CA SER A 53 36.17 4.85 -16.71
C SER A 53 34.65 4.78 -16.78
N ARG A 54 34.07 4.92 -17.98
CA ARG A 54 32.61 4.90 -18.18
C ARG A 54 31.96 3.62 -17.68
N ARG A 55 32.57 2.46 -17.94
CA ARG A 55 32.04 1.15 -17.49
C ARG A 55 32.13 1.03 -15.97
N THR A 56 33.25 1.45 -15.39
CA THR A 56 33.50 1.40 -13.93
C THR A 56 32.55 2.33 -13.18
N ILE A 57 32.41 3.58 -13.63
CA ILE A 57 31.50 4.58 -13.05
C ILE A 57 30.05 4.08 -13.11
N LYS A 58 29.59 3.60 -14.27
CA LYS A 58 28.22 3.06 -14.42
C LYS A 58 27.96 1.89 -13.47
N LYS A 59 28.94 1.01 -13.27
CA LYS A 59 28.85 -0.11 -12.31
C LYS A 59 28.70 0.42 -10.88
N ILE A 60 29.53 1.37 -10.46
CA ILE A 60 29.54 1.92 -9.10
C ILE A 60 28.24 2.66 -8.80
N ILE A 61 27.80 3.56 -9.69
CA ILE A 61 26.55 4.33 -9.52
C ILE A 61 25.34 3.40 -9.44
N LYS A 62 25.30 2.34 -10.26
CA LYS A 62 24.21 1.36 -10.23
C LYS A 62 24.10 0.64 -8.88
N THR A 63 25.20 0.49 -8.13
CA THR A 63 25.21 -0.13 -6.80
C THR A 63 24.92 0.87 -5.67
N TYR A 64 24.92 2.18 -5.97
CA TYR A 64 24.75 3.20 -4.95
C TYR A 64 23.27 3.34 -4.53
N ILE A 65 22.98 3.06 -3.26
CA ILE A 65 21.62 2.90 -2.72
C ILE A 65 20.75 4.13 -2.96
N ILE A 66 21.28 5.34 -2.77
CA ILE A 66 20.51 6.58 -2.94
C ILE A 66 20.02 6.69 -4.39
N CYS A 67 20.91 6.48 -5.36
CA CYS A 67 20.57 6.55 -6.78
C CYS A 67 19.67 5.40 -7.22
N GLN A 68 19.81 4.21 -6.63
CA GLN A 68 18.85 3.13 -6.86
C GLN A 68 17.45 3.55 -6.46
N ARG A 69 17.28 4.11 -5.25
CA ARG A 69 15.97 4.54 -4.72
C ARG A 69 15.31 5.59 -5.61
N PHE A 70 16.07 6.59 -6.07
CA PHE A 70 15.54 7.64 -6.96
C PHE A 70 15.36 7.20 -8.41
N SER A 71 16.04 6.13 -8.85
CA SER A 71 15.93 5.61 -10.22
C SER A 71 14.87 4.50 -10.38
N VAL A 72 14.23 4.05 -9.30
CA VAL A 72 13.18 3.02 -9.38
C VAL A 72 12.01 3.55 -10.21
N LYS A 73 11.68 2.83 -11.29
CA LYS A 73 10.46 3.07 -12.05
C LYS A 73 9.28 2.43 -11.32
N GLN A 74 8.11 3.03 -11.45
CA GLN A 74 6.87 2.39 -10.99
C GLN A 74 6.72 1.03 -11.68
N PRO A 75 6.38 -0.04 -10.95
CA PRO A 75 6.08 -1.32 -11.56
C PRO A 75 4.86 -1.16 -12.48
N GLU A 76 4.91 -1.78 -13.67
CA GLU A 76 3.71 -1.97 -14.48
C GLU A 76 2.84 -3.02 -13.78
N ILE A 77 1.77 -2.57 -13.14
CA ILE A 77 0.82 -3.44 -12.43
C ILE A 77 -0.26 -3.82 -13.45
N PRO A 78 -0.45 -5.11 -13.78
CA PRO A 78 -1.57 -5.53 -14.61
C PRO A 78 -2.89 -5.20 -13.90
N GLU A 79 -3.92 -4.83 -14.66
CA GLU A 79 -5.25 -4.56 -14.11
C GLU A 79 -5.76 -5.81 -13.38
N GLY A 80 -6.11 -5.65 -12.10
CA GLY A 80 -6.64 -6.74 -11.29
C GLY A 80 -8.07 -7.10 -11.73
N MET A 81 -8.40 -8.39 -11.79
CA MET A 81 -9.78 -8.82 -12.02
C MET A 81 -10.68 -8.39 -10.86
N LEU A 82 -11.88 -7.90 -11.19
CA LEU A 82 -12.91 -7.61 -10.19
C LEU A 82 -13.41 -8.94 -9.59
N PRO A 83 -13.76 -8.98 -8.28
CA PRO A 83 -14.39 -10.15 -7.68
C PRO A 83 -15.65 -10.55 -8.46
N GLU A 84 -15.83 -11.85 -8.71
CA GLU A 84 -16.99 -12.37 -9.46
C GLU A 84 -18.33 -11.94 -8.85
N ASP A 85 -18.37 -11.80 -7.53
CA ASP A 85 -19.57 -11.41 -6.78
C ASP A 85 -19.97 -9.94 -7.00
N ARG A 86 -19.11 -9.12 -7.63
CA ARG A 86 -19.47 -7.80 -8.17
C ARG A 86 -19.97 -7.85 -9.61
N LEU A 87 -19.79 -8.97 -10.30
CA LEU A 87 -20.12 -9.14 -11.72
C LEU A 87 -21.37 -10.00 -11.93
N LYS A 88 -21.71 -10.87 -10.98
CA LYS A 88 -22.90 -11.72 -11.04
C LYS A 88 -24.17 -10.93 -10.74
N ASN A 89 -25.25 -11.29 -11.44
CA ASN A 89 -26.59 -10.83 -11.10
C ASN A 89 -26.96 -11.41 -9.74
N ALA A 90 -27.06 -10.57 -8.72
CA ALA A 90 -27.53 -10.94 -7.39
C ALA A 90 -28.80 -10.14 -7.05
N SER A 91 -29.62 -10.71 -6.18
CA SER A 91 -30.82 -10.07 -5.68
C SER A 91 -30.48 -8.83 -4.84
N ILE A 92 -31.48 -7.95 -4.65
CA ILE A 92 -31.33 -6.75 -3.82
C ILE A 92 -30.87 -7.18 -2.41
N VAL A 93 -29.77 -6.57 -1.93
CA VAL A 93 -29.19 -6.82 -0.59
C VAL A 93 -28.56 -8.22 -0.40
N GLU A 94 -28.46 -9.03 -1.46
CA GLU A 94 -27.85 -10.36 -1.37
C GLU A 94 -26.34 -10.30 -1.07
N VAL A 95 -25.65 -9.38 -1.73
CA VAL A 95 -24.22 -9.12 -1.55
C VAL A 95 -24.05 -7.69 -1.04
N ILE A 96 -23.53 -7.56 0.18
CA ILE A 96 -23.30 -6.26 0.82
C ILE A 96 -21.83 -6.04 1.14
N GLY A 97 -21.39 -4.79 1.08
CA GLY A 97 -20.14 -4.30 1.64
C GLY A 97 -20.42 -3.44 2.85
N VAL A 98 -19.65 -3.61 3.92
CA VAL A 98 -19.82 -2.92 5.18
C VAL A 98 -18.53 -2.19 5.55
N ASP A 99 -18.66 -0.94 5.95
CA ASP A 99 -17.56 -0.09 6.40
C ASP A 99 -18.02 0.79 7.57
N VAL A 100 -17.10 1.33 8.36
CA VAL A 100 -17.41 2.24 9.46
C VAL A 100 -16.72 3.58 9.26
N ALA A 101 -17.53 4.63 9.09
CA ALA A 101 -17.06 6.01 9.06
C ALA A 101 -17.07 6.63 10.47
N GLY A 102 -16.08 7.47 10.76
CA GLY A 102 -16.00 8.24 12.01
C GLY A 102 -14.78 7.87 12.88
N PRO A 103 -14.52 8.66 13.94
CA PRO A 103 -15.55 9.09 14.87
C PRO A 103 -16.16 10.47 14.58
N LEU A 104 -17.49 10.55 14.62
CA LEU A 104 -18.24 11.79 14.79
C LEU A 104 -18.21 12.19 16.27
N ILE A 105 -17.82 13.43 16.54
CA ILE A 105 -17.75 13.97 17.91
C ILE A 105 -18.94 14.88 18.12
N ILE A 106 -19.84 14.48 19.01
CA ILE A 106 -20.99 15.30 19.40
C ILE A 106 -20.73 15.90 20.78
N LYS A 107 -20.84 17.23 20.89
CA LYS A 107 -20.66 17.98 22.14
C LYS A 107 -19.33 17.69 22.86
N GLU A 108 -18.26 17.48 22.11
CA GLU A 108 -16.86 17.31 22.57
C GLU A 108 -16.57 16.16 23.56
N ILE A 109 -17.58 15.36 23.94
CA ILE A 109 -17.44 14.33 24.98
C ILE A 109 -17.70 12.93 24.42
N LYS A 110 -18.58 12.78 23.42
CA LYS A 110 -19.02 11.46 22.94
C LYS A 110 -18.66 11.26 21.47
N LYS A 111 -17.94 10.16 21.22
CA LYS A 111 -17.63 9.65 19.89
C LYS A 111 -18.72 8.69 19.44
N PHE A 112 -19.16 8.86 18.21
CA PHE A 112 -20.09 8.00 17.52
C PHE A 112 -19.50 7.60 16.18
N TRP A 113 -19.95 6.49 15.63
CA TRP A 113 -19.53 6.01 14.33
C TRP A 113 -20.75 5.79 13.46
N ILE A 114 -20.58 5.83 12.15
CA ILE A 114 -21.62 5.51 11.18
C ILE A 114 -21.20 4.20 10.52
N LEU A 115 -22.01 3.17 10.70
CA LEU A 115 -21.93 1.97 9.90
C LEU A 115 -22.53 2.26 8.53
N ILE A 116 -21.71 2.12 7.49
CA ILE A 116 -22.09 2.22 6.10
C ILE A 116 -22.30 0.80 5.58
N ILE A 117 -23.51 0.49 5.13
CA ILE A 117 -23.84 -0.78 4.49
C ILE A 117 -24.22 -0.47 3.05
N THR A 118 -23.50 -1.05 2.10
CA THR A 118 -23.71 -0.82 0.66
C THR A 118 -24.06 -2.12 -0.05
N CYS A 119 -25.01 -2.09 -0.98
CA CYS A 119 -25.26 -3.24 -1.85
C CYS A 119 -24.27 -3.25 -3.03
N ALA A 120 -23.60 -4.38 -3.27
CA ALA A 120 -22.59 -4.49 -4.33
C ALA A 120 -23.19 -4.33 -5.74
N VAL A 121 -24.43 -4.77 -5.95
CA VAL A 121 -25.11 -4.76 -7.27
C VAL A 121 -25.82 -3.43 -7.52
N TYR A 122 -26.66 -3.00 -6.57
CA TYR A 122 -27.54 -1.84 -6.76
C TYR A 122 -26.97 -0.52 -6.23
N ARG A 123 -25.83 -0.56 -5.52
CA ARG A 123 -25.20 0.61 -4.86
C ARG A 123 -26.14 1.36 -3.92
N ASP A 124 -27.18 0.70 -3.39
CA ASP A 124 -27.98 1.24 -2.28
C ASP A 124 -27.11 1.40 -1.04
N VAL A 125 -27.27 2.50 -0.32
CA VAL A 125 -26.48 2.83 0.87
C VAL A 125 -27.42 2.96 2.07
N HIS A 126 -27.24 2.09 3.06
CA HIS A 126 -27.93 2.13 4.34
C HIS A 126 -26.95 2.56 5.43
N LEU A 127 -27.34 3.58 6.19
CA LEU A 127 -26.52 4.14 7.27
C LEU A 127 -27.12 3.78 8.63
N GLU A 128 -26.31 3.22 9.51
CA GLU A 128 -26.69 3.01 10.92
C GLU A 128 -25.73 3.72 11.87
N LEU A 129 -26.27 4.30 12.94
CA LEU A 129 -25.46 4.93 13.98
C LEU A 129 -24.95 3.89 14.96
N LEU A 130 -23.65 3.93 15.24
CA LEU A 130 -22.94 3.10 16.22
C LEU A 130 -22.49 3.95 17.40
N MET A 131 -22.80 3.50 18.61
CA MET A 131 -22.39 4.16 19.86
C MET A 131 -20.93 3.86 20.22
N SER A 132 -20.39 2.75 19.72
CA SER A 132 -18.97 2.38 19.83
C SER A 132 -18.59 1.45 18.68
N LEU A 133 -17.28 1.30 18.46
CA LEU A 133 -16.72 0.34 17.51
C LEU A 133 -16.65 -1.10 18.07
N SER A 134 -17.52 -1.45 19.03
CA SER A 134 -17.56 -2.80 19.58
C SER A 134 -18.30 -3.77 18.65
N THR A 135 -17.92 -5.05 18.73
CA THR A 135 -18.58 -6.14 18.03
C THR A 135 -20.08 -6.20 18.34
N ASP A 136 -20.47 -6.02 19.61
CA ASP A 136 -21.88 -6.11 20.03
C ASP A 136 -22.73 -5.02 19.39
N ASN A 137 -22.24 -3.78 19.37
CA ASN A 137 -22.94 -2.67 18.72
C ASN A 137 -23.06 -2.88 17.22
N PHE A 138 -22.03 -3.45 16.59
CA PHE A 138 -22.08 -3.84 15.19
C PHE A 138 -23.11 -4.95 14.93
N ILE A 139 -23.15 -6.02 15.74
CA ILE A 139 -24.13 -7.11 15.62
C ILE A 139 -25.56 -6.56 15.76
N LEU A 140 -25.80 -5.68 16.73
CA LEU A 140 -27.10 -5.05 16.92
C LEU A 140 -27.50 -4.20 15.70
N ALA A 141 -26.55 -3.47 15.11
CA ALA A 141 -26.80 -2.71 13.89
C ALA A 141 -27.11 -3.60 12.68
N LEU A 142 -26.32 -4.66 12.49
CA LEU A 142 -26.55 -5.63 11.43
C LEU A 142 -27.91 -6.32 11.58
N ARG A 143 -28.32 -6.66 12.81
CA ARG A 143 -29.66 -7.22 13.08
C ARG A 143 -30.78 -6.27 12.68
N ARG A 144 -30.65 -4.98 12.99
CA ARG A 144 -31.63 -3.96 12.57
C ARG A 144 -31.67 -3.79 11.06
N PHE A 145 -30.52 -3.84 10.39
CA PHE A 145 -30.46 -3.85 8.93
C PHE A 145 -31.18 -5.07 8.34
N ILE A 146 -30.86 -6.28 8.82
CA ILE A 146 -31.47 -7.54 8.36
C ILE A 146 -32.98 -7.52 8.55
N ALA A 147 -33.46 -7.05 9.70
CA ALA A 147 -34.89 -6.95 9.99
C ALA A 147 -35.63 -6.00 9.03
N ARG A 148 -34.96 -4.98 8.49
CA ARG A 148 -35.59 -4.00 7.57
C ARG A 148 -35.43 -4.33 6.09
N ARG A 149 -34.26 -4.85 5.70
CA ARG A 149 -33.86 -5.01 4.29
C ARG A 149 -33.76 -6.45 3.82
N GLY A 150 -33.81 -7.41 4.75
CA GLY A 150 -33.62 -8.83 4.46
C GLY A 150 -32.21 -9.31 4.80
N ARG A 151 -32.05 -10.64 4.85
CA ARG A 151 -30.80 -11.28 5.24
C ARG A 151 -29.85 -11.36 4.03
N PRO A 152 -28.64 -10.77 4.09
CA PRO A 152 -27.65 -10.95 3.04
C PRO A 152 -27.13 -12.38 3.00
N SER A 153 -26.70 -12.81 1.82
CA SER A 153 -25.96 -14.06 1.62
C SER A 153 -24.47 -13.87 1.86
N ILE A 154 -23.91 -12.74 1.41
CA ILE A 154 -22.49 -12.42 1.49
C ILE A 154 -22.31 -11.03 2.08
N ILE A 155 -21.39 -10.92 3.04
CA ILE A 155 -20.99 -9.66 3.67
C ILE A 155 -19.48 -9.49 3.46
N TYR A 156 -19.08 -8.42 2.76
CA TYR A 156 -17.69 -7.98 2.68
C TYR A 156 -17.42 -6.90 3.72
N SER A 157 -16.29 -6.98 4.39
CA SER A 157 -15.77 -5.94 5.27
C SER A 157 -14.25 -5.89 5.13
N ASP A 158 -13.64 -4.87 5.73
CA ASP A 158 -12.21 -4.91 6.02
C ASP A 158 -11.92 -5.84 7.22
N ASN A 159 -10.65 -5.89 7.62
CA ASN A 159 -10.19 -6.65 8.79
C ASN A 159 -10.35 -5.87 10.12
N GLY A 160 -11.36 -5.00 10.21
CA GLY A 160 -11.72 -4.32 11.45
C GLY A 160 -12.00 -5.30 12.58
N THR A 161 -11.58 -4.97 13.80
CA THR A 161 -11.68 -5.86 14.97
C THR A 161 -13.13 -6.18 15.36
N ASN A 162 -14.05 -5.24 15.11
CA ASN A 162 -15.49 -5.42 15.23
C ASN A 162 -16.04 -6.47 14.26
N PHE A 163 -15.55 -6.51 13.03
CA PHE A 163 -15.98 -7.47 12.00
C PHE A 163 -15.42 -8.86 12.27
N ILE A 164 -14.13 -8.95 12.61
CA ILE A 164 -13.48 -10.21 13.03
C ILE A 164 -14.17 -10.78 14.27
N GLY A 165 -14.50 -9.93 15.25
CA GLY A 165 -15.23 -10.33 16.44
C GLY A 165 -16.62 -10.92 16.12
N MET A 166 -17.31 -10.36 15.12
CA MET A 166 -18.62 -10.87 14.67
C MET A 166 -18.45 -12.24 14.02
N ASP A 167 -17.50 -12.40 13.10
CA ASP A 167 -17.24 -13.68 12.43
C ASP A 167 -16.94 -14.80 13.44
N ASN A 168 -16.13 -14.50 14.45
CA ASN A 168 -15.85 -15.44 15.54
C ASN A 168 -17.10 -15.77 16.38
N SER A 169 -17.93 -14.77 16.66
CA SER A 169 -19.20 -14.96 17.37
C SER A 169 -20.15 -15.85 16.57
N LEU A 170 -20.25 -15.65 15.25
CA LEU A 170 -21.09 -16.45 14.37
C LEU A 170 -20.64 -17.91 14.30
N LYS A 171 -19.32 -18.18 14.25
CA LYS A 171 -18.79 -19.55 14.27
C LYS A 171 -19.12 -20.29 15.56
N THR A 172 -19.21 -19.57 16.68
CA THR A 172 -19.56 -20.15 17.99
C THR A 172 -21.05 -20.53 18.05
N ILE A 173 -21.90 -19.78 17.35
CA ILE A 173 -23.34 -20.05 17.27
C ILE A 173 -23.57 -21.16 16.23
N ASN A 174 -23.69 -22.40 16.71
CA ASN A 174 -23.98 -23.56 15.86
C ASN A 174 -25.47 -23.54 15.44
N LEU A 175 -25.81 -22.75 14.43
CA LEU A 175 -27.20 -22.55 13.96
C LEU A 175 -27.91 -23.86 13.57
N ARG A 176 -27.16 -24.90 13.14
CA ARG A 176 -27.70 -26.24 12.84
C ARG A 176 -28.33 -26.92 14.05
N ARG A 177 -27.93 -26.56 15.28
CA ARG A 177 -28.49 -27.13 16.51
C ARG A 177 -29.90 -26.60 16.81
N LEU A 178 -30.21 -25.36 16.38
CA LEU A 178 -31.53 -24.75 16.63
C LEU A 178 -32.62 -25.31 15.70
N GLU A 179 -32.26 -25.73 14.48
CA GLU A 179 -33.18 -26.40 13.55
C GLU A 179 -33.75 -27.70 14.14
N THR A 180 -32.96 -28.43 14.93
CA THR A 180 -33.38 -29.70 15.55
C THR A 180 -34.25 -29.54 16.80
N SER A 181 -34.24 -28.37 17.46
CA SER A 181 -34.94 -28.13 18.73
C SER A 181 -36.22 -27.30 18.60
N PHE A 182 -36.60 -26.90 17.38
CA PHE A 182 -37.77 -26.07 17.14
C PHE A 182 -39.01 -26.93 16.89
N THR A 183 -39.70 -27.32 17.96
CA THR A 183 -41.06 -27.86 17.85
C THR A 183 -42.06 -26.70 17.86
N PRO A 184 -42.83 -26.47 16.78
CA PRO A 184 -43.89 -25.48 16.80
C PRO A 184 -44.94 -25.89 17.84
N ILE A 185 -45.25 -25.00 18.77
CA ILE A 185 -46.38 -25.18 19.68
C ILE A 185 -47.59 -24.60 18.93
N THR A 186 -48.49 -25.47 18.48
CA THR A 186 -49.85 -25.09 18.04
C THR A 186 -50.67 -24.57 19.20
#